data_AF-A0A353Q127-F1
#
_entry.id   AF-A0A353Q127-F1
#
_cell.length_a   1.000
_cell.length_b   1.000
_cell.length_c   1.000
_cell.angle_alpha   90.00
_cell.angle_beta   90.00
_cell.angle_gamma   90.00
#
_symmetry.space_group_name_H-M   'P 1'
#
loop_
_entity.id
_entity.type
_entity.pdbx_description
1 polymer ?
#
loop_
_entity_poly.entity_id
_entity_poly.type
_entity_poly.pdbx_seq_one_letter_code
_entity_poly.pdbx_strand_id
1 'polypeptide(L)'
;TTFQLVDIIKKAIPASARRGGPHPAKRTFQAIRIEVNQEIPILGNAVNDIIDLLNPEGRICVITFHSLEDRIIKNIFKKRENPCTCPPEFPVCVCGKTPEIQIITKKPITPKEKEIQENPRSRSAKLRIAEKL
;
A
#
# COMPACT_ATOMS: atom_id res chain seq x y z
N THR A 1 23.53 -18.23 -4.92
CA THR A 1 23.88 -17.06 -4.06
C THR A 1 23.30 -15.78 -4.66
N THR A 2 23.27 -14.67 -3.92
CA THR A 2 22.70 -13.39 -4.38
C THR A 2 23.37 -12.89 -5.66
N PHE A 3 24.70 -13.00 -5.79
CA PHE A 3 25.44 -12.59 -6.98
C PHE A 3 25.12 -13.44 -8.22
N GLN A 4 24.95 -14.75 -8.06
CA GLN A 4 24.55 -15.62 -9.18
C GLN A 4 23.17 -15.24 -9.74
N LEU A 5 22.21 -14.91 -8.86
CA LEU A 5 20.89 -14.44 -9.27
C LEU A 5 20.96 -13.09 -10.01
N VAL A 6 21.82 -12.17 -9.55
CA VAL A 6 22.07 -10.90 -10.26
C VAL A 6 22.57 -11.14 -11.67
N ASP A 7 23.49 -12.08 -11.86
CA ASP A 7 24.07 -12.37 -13.18
C ASP A 7 23.05 -13.01 -14.13
N ILE A 8 22.20 -13.90 -13.63
CA ILE A 8 21.07 -14.46 -14.39
C ILE A 8 20.11 -13.34 -14.83
N ILE A 9 19.73 -12.44 -13.91
CA ILE A 9 18.83 -11.32 -14.23
C ILE A 9 19.44 -10.40 -15.29
N LYS A 10 20.74 -10.09 -15.18
CA LYS A 10 21.45 -9.27 -16.18
C LYS A 10 21.47 -9.91 -17.57
N LYS A 11 21.58 -11.25 -17.64
CA LYS A 11 21.53 -12.01 -18.89
C LYS A 11 20.12 -12.06 -19.49
N ALA A 12 19.08 -12.14 -18.66
CA ALA A 12 17.69 -12.23 -19.09
C ALA A 12 17.09 -10.89 -19.55
N ILE A 13 17.63 -9.76 -19.09
CA ILE A 13 17.10 -8.42 -19.42
C ILE A 13 17.82 -7.82 -20.64
N PRO A 14 17.10 -7.40 -21.70
CA PRO A 14 17.67 -6.76 -22.88
C PRO A 14 18.58 -5.58 -22.54
N ALA A 15 19.66 -5.39 -23.32
CA ALA A 15 20.62 -4.31 -23.09
C ALA A 15 19.98 -2.91 -23.13
N SER A 16 18.91 -2.72 -23.91
CA SER A 16 18.15 -1.47 -23.96
C SER A 16 17.45 -1.14 -22.64
N ALA A 17 16.83 -2.15 -22.00
CA ALA A 17 16.16 -2.02 -20.71
C ALA A 17 17.14 -1.87 -19.53
N ARG A 18 18.44 -2.14 -19.73
CA ARG A 18 19.50 -1.94 -18.73
C ARG A 18 20.06 -0.51 -18.69
N ARG A 19 19.80 0.31 -19.71
CA ARG A 19 20.39 1.66 -19.84
C ARG A 19 19.68 2.75 -19.04
N GLY A 20 18.45 2.50 -18.58
CA GLY A 20 17.64 3.47 -17.85
C GLY A 20 17.10 2.91 -16.53
N GLY A 21 17.33 3.64 -15.44
CA GLY A 21 16.73 3.35 -14.12
C GLY A 21 17.68 2.67 -13.13
N PRO A 22 17.16 2.30 -11.94
CA PRO A 22 17.95 1.67 -10.87
C PRO A 22 18.44 0.27 -11.27
N HIS A 23 19.44 -0.24 -10.55
CA HIS A 23 20.09 -1.54 -10.81
C HIS A 23 19.09 -2.63 -11.25
N PRO A 24 19.35 -3.38 -12.35
CA PRO A 24 18.37 -4.28 -12.98
C PRO A 24 17.75 -5.30 -12.03
N ALA A 25 18.55 -5.80 -11.08
CA ALA A 25 18.10 -6.79 -10.11
C ALA A 25 17.18 -6.22 -9.01
N LYS A 26 17.14 -4.90 -8.80
CA LYS A 26 16.43 -4.27 -7.67
C LYS A 26 14.96 -4.64 -7.62
N ARG A 27 14.26 -4.64 -8.76
CA ARG A 27 12.84 -4.99 -8.86
C ARG A 27 12.61 -6.48 -8.60
N THR A 28 13.48 -7.35 -9.13
CA THR A 28 13.37 -8.79 -8.91
C THR A 28 13.60 -9.17 -7.46
N PHE A 29 14.64 -8.62 -6.82
CA PHE A 29 14.89 -8.85 -5.39
C PHE A 29 13.75 -8.31 -4.52
N GLN A 30 13.16 -7.16 -4.90
CA GLN A 30 11.97 -6.64 -4.23
C GLN A 30 10.77 -7.60 -4.37
N ALA A 31 10.52 -8.12 -5.58
CA ALA A 31 9.43 -9.06 -5.83
C ALA A 31 9.61 -10.37 -5.05
N ILE A 32 10.82 -10.94 -5.06
CA ILE A 32 11.14 -12.15 -4.28
C ILE A 32 10.95 -11.88 -2.79
N ARG A 33 11.40 -10.74 -2.28
CA ARG A 33 11.23 -10.38 -0.86
C ARG A 33 9.75 -10.31 -0.48
N ILE A 34 8.95 -9.64 -1.30
CA ILE A 34 7.50 -9.53 -1.10
C ILE A 34 6.83 -10.91 -1.06
N GLU A 35 7.17 -11.78 -2.02
CA GLU A 35 6.58 -13.11 -2.16
C GLU A 35 7.00 -14.04 -1.00
N VAL A 36 8.31 -14.12 -0.74
CA VAL A 36 8.88 -15.02 0.29
C VAL A 36 8.37 -14.65 1.68
N ASN A 37 8.27 -13.37 1.99
CA ASN A 37 7.81 -12.91 3.30
C ASN A 37 6.29 -12.77 3.40
N GLN A 38 5.55 -13.03 2.32
CA GLN A 38 4.10 -12.76 2.21
C GLN A 38 3.74 -11.34 2.73
N GLU A 39 4.58 -10.35 2.43
CA GLU A 39 4.46 -8.98 2.98
C GLU A 39 3.09 -8.35 2.65
N ILE A 40 2.52 -8.68 1.49
CA ILE A 40 1.29 -8.08 0.97
C ILE A 40 0.01 -8.63 1.62
N PRO A 41 -0.23 -9.96 1.67
CA PRO A 41 -1.40 -10.51 2.36
C PRO A 41 -1.42 -10.15 3.86
N ILE A 42 -0.27 -10.20 4.53
CA ILE A 42 -0.15 -9.93 5.97
C ILE A 42 -0.57 -8.49 6.28
N LEU A 43 -0.08 -7.50 5.51
CA LEU A 43 -0.47 -6.11 5.69
C LEU A 43 -1.97 -5.91 5.53
N GLY A 44 -2.56 -6.56 4.53
CA GLY A 44 -3.99 -6.46 4.25
C GLY A 44 -4.84 -7.00 5.40
N ASN A 45 -4.49 -8.18 5.93
CA ASN A 45 -5.20 -8.79 7.06
C ASN A 45 -5.03 -7.94 8.33
N ALA A 46 -3.80 -7.55 8.67
CA ALA A 46 -3.53 -6.74 9.86
C ALA A 46 -4.31 -5.42 9.88
N VAL A 47 -4.42 -4.74 8.73
CA VAL A 47 -5.17 -3.47 8.64
C VAL A 47 -6.67 -3.69 8.82
N ASN A 48 -7.22 -4.80 8.31
CA ASN A 48 -8.61 -5.16 8.56
C ASN A 48 -8.84 -5.45 10.05
N ASP A 49 -7.99 -6.30 10.64
CA ASP A 49 -8.08 -6.67 12.05
C ASP A 49 -7.99 -5.44 12.97
N ILE A 50 -7.09 -4.50 12.67
CA ILE A 50 -6.98 -3.24 13.42
C ILE A 50 -8.28 -2.43 13.32
N ILE A 51 -8.86 -2.29 12.12
CA ILE A 51 -10.12 -1.56 11.94
C ILE A 51 -11.27 -2.23 12.71
N ASP A 52 -11.26 -3.55 12.81
CA ASP A 52 -12.28 -4.31 13.53
C ASP A 52 -12.11 -4.18 15.05
N LEU A 53 -10.88 -3.94 15.54
CA LEU A 53 -10.57 -3.74 16.95
C LEU A 53 -10.68 -2.28 17.45
N LEU A 54 -10.78 -1.30 16.54
CA LEU A 54 -10.89 0.11 16.93
C LEU A 54 -12.24 0.38 17.61
N ASN A 55 -12.18 1.10 18.73
CA ASN A 55 -13.36 1.74 19.32
C ASN A 55 -13.91 2.82 18.36
N PRO A 56 -15.20 3.19 18.47
CA PRO A 56 -15.74 4.37 17.80
C PRO A 56 -14.86 5.60 18.05
N GLU A 57 -14.70 6.45 17.04
CA GLU A 57 -13.78 7.61 17.00
C GLU A 57 -12.29 7.26 17.09
N GLY A 58 -11.95 5.97 17.22
CA GLY A 58 -10.58 5.47 17.18
C GLY A 58 -9.95 5.67 15.79
N ARG A 59 -8.66 5.99 15.74
CA ARG A 59 -7.95 6.28 14.48
C ARG A 59 -6.88 5.25 14.16
N ILE A 60 -6.79 4.92 12.87
CA ILE A 60 -5.69 4.16 12.28
C ILE A 60 -4.83 5.09 11.41
N CYS A 61 -3.53 5.10 11.66
CA CYS A 61 -2.53 5.83 10.89
C CYS A 61 -1.53 4.84 10.29
N VAL A 62 -1.44 4.79 8.96
CA VAL A 62 -0.53 3.86 8.26
C VAL A 62 0.46 4.63 7.41
N ILE A 63 1.75 4.39 7.64
CA ILE A 63 2.84 4.90 6.81
C ILE A 63 3.32 3.78 5.89
N THR A 64 3.31 4.05 4.58
CA THR A 64 3.75 3.11 3.54
C THR A 64 4.93 3.70 2.79
N PHE A 65 5.86 2.85 2.34
CA PHE A 65 7.05 3.29 1.60
C PHE A 65 7.03 2.87 0.13
N HIS A 66 6.09 2.00 -0.23
CA HIS A 66 6.00 1.38 -1.54
C HIS A 66 4.61 1.59 -2.13
N SER A 67 4.52 1.73 -3.45
CA SER A 67 3.24 1.97 -4.14
C SER A 67 2.24 0.82 -4.01
N LEU A 68 2.71 -0.42 -3.84
CA LEU A 68 1.86 -1.59 -3.63
C LEU A 68 1.16 -1.54 -2.27
N GLU A 69 1.91 -1.24 -1.20
CA GLU A 69 1.37 -1.06 0.15
C GLU A 69 0.34 0.08 0.18
N ASP A 70 0.71 1.26 -0.33
CA ASP A 70 -0.17 2.44 -0.41
C ASP A 70 -1.49 2.11 -1.14
N ARG A 71 -1.41 1.30 -2.21
CA ARG A 71 -2.59 0.83 -2.94
C ARG A 71 -3.46 -0.10 -2.11
N ILE A 72 -2.87 -1.04 -1.36
CA ILE A 72 -3.60 -1.95 -0.47
C ILE A 72 -4.35 -1.14 0.59
N ILE A 73 -3.66 -0.25 1.29
CA ILE A 73 -4.28 0.60 2.34
C ILE A 73 -5.40 1.45 1.74
N LYS A 74 -5.14 2.12 0.61
CA LYS A 74 -6.16 2.91 -0.09
C LYS A 74 -7.41 2.09 -0.43
N ASN A 75 -7.22 0.87 -0.93
CA ASN A 75 -8.34 0.01 -1.34
C ASN A 75 -9.13 -0.50 -0.14
N ILE A 76 -8.45 -0.91 0.94
CA ILE A 76 -9.11 -1.33 2.18
C ILE A 76 -9.92 -0.17 2.76
N PHE A 77 -9.32 1.01 2.89
CA PHE A 77 -10.01 2.18 3.43
C PHE A 77 -11.24 2.53 2.60
N LYS A 78 -11.10 2.56 1.27
CA LYS A 78 -12.23 2.85 0.37
C LYS A 78 -13.34 1.81 0.49
N LYS A 79 -13.00 0.53 0.63
CA LYS A 79 -13.97 -0.57 0.78
C LYS A 79 -14.70 -0.50 2.13
N ARG A 80 -14.00 -0.12 3.21
CA ARG A 80 -14.59 0.00 4.56
C ARG A 80 -15.42 1.27 4.72
N GLU A 81 -15.05 2.36 4.05
CA GLU A 81 -15.86 3.59 3.99
C GLU A 81 -17.09 3.42 3.09
N ASN A 82 -16.96 2.68 1.98
CA ASN A 82 -18.05 2.44 1.03
C ASN A 82 -18.21 0.93 0.76
N PRO A 83 -18.82 0.18 1.69
CA PRO A 83 -18.89 -1.28 1.60
C PRO A 83 -20.00 -1.79 0.68
N CYS A 84 -20.82 -0.89 0.13
CA CYS A 84 -21.91 -1.25 -0.76
C CYS A 84 -21.41 -2.06 -1.96
N THR A 85 -22.07 -3.19 -2.21
CA THR A 85 -21.79 -4.07 -3.35
C THR A 85 -22.95 -4.16 -4.33
N CYS A 86 -23.96 -3.29 -4.19
CA CYS A 86 -25.08 -3.27 -5.13
C CYS A 86 -24.61 -2.81 -6.52
N PRO A 87 -25.20 -3.34 -7.61
CA PRO A 87 -24.97 -2.79 -8.94
C PRO A 87 -25.32 -1.31 -8.99
N PRO A 88 -24.59 -0.49 -9.76
CA PRO A 88 -24.87 0.95 -9.87
C PRO A 88 -26.24 1.27 -10.49
N GLU A 89 -26.85 0.27 -11.12
CA GLU A 89 -28.16 0.35 -11.79
C GLU A 89 -29.33 0.27 -10.79
N PHE A 90 -29.06 -0.14 -9.54
CA PHE A 90 -30.08 -0.24 -8.52
C PHE A 90 -30.38 1.15 -7.94
N PRO A 91 -31.66 1.56 -7.88
CA PRO A 91 -32.03 2.90 -7.42
C PRO A 91 -31.84 3.10 -5.91
N VAL A 92 -31.80 2.02 -5.14
CA VAL A 92 -31.64 2.03 -3.68
C VAL A 92 -30.71 0.89 -3.26
N CYS A 93 -29.90 1.11 -2.23
CA CYS A 93 -29.06 0.08 -1.64
C CYS A 93 -29.92 -1.01 -0.99
N VAL A 94 -29.70 -2.27 -1.39
CA VAL A 94 -30.37 -3.45 -0.81
C VAL A 94 -29.42 -4.38 -0.05
N CYS A 95 -28.11 -4.12 -0.09
CA CYS A 95 -27.11 -5.00 0.55
C CYS A 95 -26.98 -4.80 2.06
N GLY A 96 -27.62 -3.76 2.63
CA GLY A 96 -27.64 -3.49 4.08
C GLY A 96 -26.29 -3.11 4.70
N LYS A 97 -25.22 -2.99 3.92
CA LYS A 97 -23.87 -2.67 4.42
C LYS A 97 -23.75 -1.19 4.75
N THR A 98 -23.22 -0.89 5.93
CA THR A 98 -23.00 0.47 6.43
C THR A 98 -21.50 0.80 6.47
N PRO A 99 -21.11 2.06 6.18
CA PRO A 99 -19.73 2.52 6.38
C PRO A 99 -19.22 2.20 7.78
N GLU A 100 -18.01 1.66 7.87
CA GLU A 100 -17.36 1.34 9.15
C GLU A 100 -16.34 2.38 9.57
N ILE A 101 -15.80 3.11 8.60
CA ILE A 101 -14.77 4.13 8.82
C ILE A 101 -15.06 5.37 7.98
N GLN A 102 -14.48 6.48 8.40
CA GLN A 102 -14.38 7.71 7.63
C GLN A 102 -12.93 7.97 7.23
N ILE A 103 -12.66 8.25 5.94
CA ILE A 103 -11.31 8.57 5.48
C ILE A 103 -11.00 10.03 5.81
N ILE A 104 -10.03 10.23 6.70
CA ILE A 104 -9.56 11.57 7.09
C ILE A 104 -8.65 12.16 6.01
N THR A 105 -7.76 11.36 5.42
CA THR A 105 -6.80 11.82 4.40
C THR A 105 -7.10 11.23 3.01
N LYS A 106 -7.87 11.97 2.20
CA LYS A 106 -8.20 11.56 0.81
C LYS A 106 -6.95 11.37 -0.07
N LYS A 107 -5.99 12.30 0.06
CA LYS A 107 -4.65 12.22 -0.53
C LYS A 107 -3.66 11.82 0.57
N PRO A 108 -2.67 10.96 0.27
CA PRO A 108 -1.66 10.61 1.26
C PRO A 108 -0.86 11.85 1.66
N ILE A 109 -0.51 11.96 2.93
CA ILE A 109 0.41 12.98 3.43
C ILE A 109 1.83 12.51 3.09
N THR A 110 2.59 13.37 2.42
CA THR A 110 3.98 13.10 2.01
C THR A 110 4.95 13.94 2.85
N PRO A 111 6.19 13.48 3.03
CA PRO A 111 7.21 14.23 3.77
C PRO A 111 7.49 15.59 3.13
N LYS A 112 7.92 16.55 3.94
CA LYS A 112 8.37 17.87 3.47
C LYS A 112 9.82 17.79 2.98
N GLU A 113 10.25 18.74 2.17
CA GLU A 113 11.64 18.77 1.65
C GLU A 113 12.69 18.76 2.77
N LYS A 114 12.47 19.53 3.85
CA LYS A 114 13.34 19.54 5.03
C LYS A 114 13.49 18.14 5.64
N GLU A 115 12.40 17.40 5.78
CA GLU A 115 12.40 16.04 6.32
C GLU A 115 13.15 15.06 5.41
N ILE A 116 13.08 15.25 4.10
CA ILE A 116 13.81 14.41 3.13
C ILE A 116 15.32 14.68 3.22
N GLN A 117 15.72 15.92 3.47
CA GLN A 117 17.13 16.28 3.66
C GLN A 117 17.70 15.68 4.94
N GLU A 118 16.96 15.77 6.06
CA GLU A 118 17.37 15.22 7.35
C GLU A 118 17.26 13.69 7.39
N ASN A 119 16.28 13.11 6.71
CA ASN A 119 16.03 11.68 6.63
C ASN A 119 15.73 11.23 5.19
N PRO A 120 16.75 10.90 4.38
CA PRO A 120 16.55 10.47 2.99
C PRO A 120 15.66 9.23 2.81
N ARG A 121 15.48 8.41 3.86
CA ARG A 121 14.58 7.24 3.83
C ARG A 121 13.10 7.63 3.82
N SER A 122 12.76 8.83 4.32
CA SER A 122 11.38 9.33 4.35
C SER A 122 10.86 9.64 2.94
N ARG A 123 11.72 9.87 1.94
CA ARG A 123 11.37 10.34 0.58
C ARG A 123 10.19 9.63 -0.08
N SER A 124 10.00 8.34 0.21
CA SER A 124 8.92 7.53 -0.39
C SER A 124 7.76 7.25 0.57
N ALA A 125 7.80 7.81 1.78
CA ALA A 125 6.77 7.67 2.80
C ALA A 125 5.47 8.34 2.37
N LYS A 126 4.37 7.64 2.64
CA LYS A 126 3.00 8.10 2.42
C LYS A 126 2.16 7.71 3.62
N LEU A 127 1.62 8.70 4.31
CA LEU A 127 0.75 8.52 5.46
C LEU A 127 -0.73 8.58 5.04
N ARG A 128 -1.51 7.60 5.48
CA ARG A 128 -2.97 7.54 5.36
C ARG A 128 -3.63 7.41 6.73
N ILE A 129 -4.77 8.05 6.91
CA ILE A 129 -5.50 8.13 8.18
C ILE A 129 -6.98 7.85 7.93
N ALA A 130 -7.57 6.99 8.76
CA ALA A 130 -9.01 6.79 8.85
C ALA A 130 -9.46 6.73 10.32
N GLU A 131 -10.72 7.03 10.55
CA GLU A 131 -11.38 7.04 11.85
C GLU A 131 -12.54 6.04 11.85
N LYS A 132 -12.72 5.27 12.93
CA LYS A 132 -13.84 4.33 13.09
C LYS A 132 -15.12 5.13 13.39
N LEU A 133 -16.20 4.77 12.71
CA LEU A 133 -17.54 5.32 12.93
C LEU A 133 -18.24 4.65 14.11
#